data_AF-A0A662YK43-F1
#
_entry.id   AF-A0A662YK43-F1
#
_cell.length_a   1.000
_cell.length_b   1.000
_cell.length_c   1.000
_cell.angle_alpha   90.00
_cell.angle_beta   90.00
_cell.angle_gamma   90.00
#
_symmetry.space_group_name_H-M   'P 1'
#
loop_
_entity.id
_entity.type
_entity.pdbx_description
1 polymer ?
#
loop_
_entity_poly.entity_id
_entity_poly.type
_entity_poly.pdbx_seq_one_letter_code
_entity_poly.pdbx_strand_id
1 'polypeptide(L)'
;MSSPISGSGARTNSSGDTCAYYGLEPGESCGQPRSCYDCLNVPVVNDPEGCLLSQFGVCESMTDYDGSLDYRSSGSSADSGSATNFTGGWYHMFPAVNTTYCEASDAACVKCNALARNYSTEGNYIAMTTKFCVGATGCVCILSCEESVWKLRTVTDCEDLPVDSTASSAASTTSVPLTASPTGITTDSSSTGSSKNLFWLFAIPLVMLVFYGHYVRLQGKAR
;
A
#
# COMPACT_ATOMS: atom_id res chain seq x y z
N MET A 1 -33.82 -2.69 -4.35
CA MET A 1 -33.25 -2.93 -3.02
C MET A 1 -31.74 -2.91 -3.20
N SER A 2 -31.15 -1.74 -2.98
CA SER A 2 -29.71 -1.49 -3.15
C SER A 2 -29.22 -1.01 -1.79
N SER A 3 -28.26 -1.72 -1.22
CA SER A 3 -27.73 -1.47 0.12
C SER A 3 -27.05 -0.10 0.21
N PRO A 4 -27.28 0.69 1.28
CA PRO A 4 -26.39 1.76 1.66
C PRO A 4 -25.27 1.13 2.50
N ILE A 5 -24.03 1.12 2.01
CA ILE A 5 -22.90 0.94 2.93
C ILE A 5 -22.72 2.27 3.62
N SER A 6 -22.94 2.22 4.94
CA SER A 6 -22.85 3.27 5.93
C SER A 6 -21.76 4.28 5.63
N GLY A 7 -22.17 5.54 5.71
CA GLY A 7 -21.28 6.68 5.55
C GLY A 7 -20.04 6.56 6.43
N SER A 8 -18.92 6.98 5.85
CA SER A 8 -17.82 7.62 6.55
C SER A 8 -18.39 8.80 7.34
N GLY A 9 -18.97 8.51 8.51
CA GLY A 9 -19.03 9.51 9.56
C GLY A 9 -17.60 9.76 9.98
N ALA A 10 -17.17 11.02 9.95
CA ALA A 10 -15.87 11.40 10.51
C ALA A 10 -15.83 10.88 11.95
N ARG A 11 -15.05 9.82 12.21
CA ARG A 11 -14.86 9.33 13.57
C ARG A 11 -14.23 10.47 14.36
N THR A 12 -14.94 10.92 15.38
CA THR A 12 -14.44 11.97 16.27
C THR A 12 -13.34 11.39 17.14
N ASN A 13 -12.20 12.06 17.19
CA ASN A 13 -11.03 11.64 17.96
C ASN A 13 -11.40 11.26 19.40
N SER A 14 -11.10 10.03 19.79
CA SER A 14 -11.37 9.47 21.11
C SER A 14 -10.08 9.43 21.95
N SER A 15 -10.20 9.27 23.27
CA SER A 15 -9.00 9.14 24.14
C SER A 15 -8.17 7.88 23.85
N GLY A 16 -8.74 6.90 23.14
CA GLY A 16 -8.06 5.68 22.71
C GLY A 16 -7.39 5.79 21.35
N ASP A 17 -7.51 6.92 20.65
CA ASP A 17 -6.87 7.13 19.36
C ASP A 17 -5.36 7.20 19.51
N THR A 18 -4.69 6.63 18.52
CA THR A 18 -3.26 6.79 18.28
C THR A 18 -3.07 7.29 16.85
N CYS A 19 -1.86 7.67 16.47
CA CYS A 19 -1.59 7.98 15.06
C CYS A 19 -1.82 6.76 14.16
N ALA A 20 -1.49 5.55 14.58
CA ALA A 20 -1.65 4.36 13.74
C ALA A 20 -3.10 3.87 13.62
N TYR A 21 -3.89 3.96 14.69
CA TYR A 21 -5.23 3.36 14.78
C TYR A 21 -6.24 4.30 15.43
N TYR A 22 -7.49 4.24 14.98
CA TYR A 22 -8.62 4.83 15.71
C TYR A 22 -8.84 4.08 17.03
N GLY A 23 -9.30 4.78 18.06
CA GLY A 23 -9.69 4.16 19.31
C GLY A 23 -10.88 3.22 19.13
N LEU A 24 -10.91 2.15 19.92
CA LEU A 24 -11.98 1.15 19.87
C LEU A 24 -13.31 1.75 20.35
N GLU A 25 -14.36 1.61 19.56
CA GLU A 25 -15.72 1.89 19.99
C GLU A 25 -16.30 0.72 20.82
N PRO A 26 -17.30 0.96 21.69
CA PRO A 26 -17.94 -0.10 22.45
C PRO A 26 -18.48 -1.22 21.55
N GLY A 27 -17.95 -2.43 21.72
CA GLY A 27 -18.34 -3.60 20.93
C GLY A 27 -17.40 -3.93 19.76
N GLU A 28 -16.43 -3.05 19.45
CA GLU A 28 -15.34 -3.39 18.54
C GLU A 28 -14.27 -4.21 19.27
N SER A 29 -13.74 -5.23 18.60
CA SER A 29 -12.72 -6.15 19.14
C SER A 29 -11.34 -5.98 18.50
N CYS A 30 -11.20 -5.07 17.54
CA CYS A 30 -10.02 -4.88 16.72
C CYS A 30 -9.92 -3.40 16.31
N GLY A 31 -8.68 -2.89 16.18
CA GLY A 31 -8.43 -1.50 15.83
C GLY A 31 -8.43 -1.29 14.32
N GLN A 32 -9.10 -0.24 13.85
CA GLN A 32 -9.04 0.15 12.44
C GLN A 32 -7.87 1.10 12.19
N PRO A 33 -7.04 0.87 11.15
CA PRO A 33 -5.93 1.75 10.85
C PRO A 33 -6.44 3.13 10.41
N ARG A 34 -5.72 4.18 10.81
CA ARG A 34 -6.04 5.56 10.43
C ARG A 34 -5.86 5.78 8.94
N SER A 35 -6.84 6.45 8.33
CA SER A 35 -6.73 6.86 6.92
C SER A 35 -5.66 7.93 6.74
N CYS A 36 -5.08 8.03 5.54
CA CYS A 36 -4.14 9.11 5.23
C CYS A 36 -4.75 10.51 5.41
N TYR A 37 -6.05 10.65 5.13
CA TYR A 37 -6.77 11.90 5.31
C TYR A 37 -6.78 12.31 6.78
N ASP A 38 -7.22 11.41 7.65
CA ASP A 38 -7.30 11.69 9.09
C ASP A 38 -5.91 11.79 9.72
N CYS A 39 -4.92 11.09 9.19
CA CYS A 39 -3.53 11.19 9.65
C CYS A 39 -3.01 12.62 9.62
N LEU A 40 -3.30 13.37 8.55
CA LEU A 40 -2.81 14.74 8.38
C LEU A 40 -3.78 15.81 8.87
N ASN A 41 -5.09 15.50 8.94
CA ASN A 41 -6.11 16.50 9.20
C ASN A 41 -6.77 16.39 10.58
N VAL A 42 -6.71 15.22 11.23
CA VAL A 42 -7.38 14.98 12.52
C VAL A 42 -6.33 14.82 13.61
N PRO A 43 -6.22 15.78 14.56
CA PRO A 43 -5.27 15.67 15.66
C PRO A 43 -5.56 14.43 16.50
N VAL A 44 -4.55 13.89 17.18
CA VAL A 44 -4.65 12.81 18.18
C VAL A 44 -4.34 13.41 19.54
N VAL A 45 -5.18 13.15 20.56
CA VAL A 45 -5.07 13.85 21.86
C VAL A 45 -3.71 13.58 22.53
N ASN A 46 -3.20 12.36 22.38
CA ASN A 46 -1.98 11.90 23.03
C ASN A 46 -0.71 12.20 22.21
N ASP A 47 -0.85 12.76 21.00
CA ASP A 47 0.26 13.13 20.11
C ASP A 47 0.16 14.63 19.77
N PRO A 48 0.56 15.53 20.69
CA PRO A 48 0.41 16.98 20.52
C PRO A 48 1.27 17.57 19.40
N GLU A 49 2.31 16.85 18.97
CA GLU A 49 3.16 17.21 17.83
C GLU A 49 2.51 16.84 16.48
N GLY A 50 1.34 16.20 16.52
CA GLY A 50 0.64 15.66 15.36
C GLY A 50 1.14 14.27 14.99
N CYS A 51 0.56 13.74 13.91
CA CYS A 51 0.95 12.46 13.35
C CYS A 51 1.84 12.63 12.11
N LEU A 52 2.40 11.52 11.66
CA LEU A 52 3.24 11.43 10.49
C LEU A 52 2.63 10.43 9.52
N LEU A 53 2.45 10.81 8.25
CA LEU A 53 2.25 9.81 7.22
C LEU A 53 3.62 9.34 6.71
N SER A 54 3.93 8.07 6.94
CA SER A 54 5.24 7.50 6.65
C SER A 54 5.48 7.32 5.16
N GLN A 55 6.72 6.99 4.82
CA GLN A 55 7.16 6.73 3.46
C GLN A 55 6.40 5.59 2.75
N PHE A 56 5.63 4.80 3.47
CA PHE A 56 4.81 3.71 2.95
C PHE A 56 3.31 4.03 2.87
N GLY A 57 2.89 5.20 3.35
CA GLY A 57 1.48 5.59 3.40
C GLY A 57 0.73 5.05 4.62
N VAL A 58 1.44 4.80 5.72
CA VAL A 58 0.86 4.38 7.01
C VAL A 58 1.00 5.54 7.99
N CYS A 59 0.00 5.75 8.83
CA CYS A 59 0.06 6.80 9.84
C CYS A 59 0.85 6.32 11.06
N GLU A 60 1.81 7.13 11.50
CA GLU A 60 2.80 6.82 12.53
C GLU A 60 2.97 8.03 13.45
N SER A 61 3.69 7.86 14.57
CA SER A 61 4.00 8.97 15.47
C SER A 61 5.09 9.85 14.86
N MET A 62 5.09 11.14 15.22
CA MET A 62 6.13 12.08 14.81
C MET A 62 7.53 11.70 15.35
N THR A 63 7.63 10.76 16.30
CA THR A 63 8.92 10.21 16.76
C THR A 63 9.69 9.47 15.66
N ASP A 64 8.99 8.95 14.66
CA ASP A 64 9.57 8.18 13.54
C ASP A 64 9.92 9.06 12.32
N TYR A 65 9.75 10.38 12.45
CA TYR A 65 9.99 11.31 11.36
C TYR A 65 11.47 11.43 11.00
N ASP A 66 11.78 11.11 9.75
CA ASP A 66 13.07 11.38 9.11
C ASP A 66 12.96 12.59 8.19
N GLY A 67 13.57 13.70 8.59
CA GLY A 67 13.58 14.95 7.81
C GLY A 67 14.27 14.85 6.44
N SER A 68 15.08 13.81 6.19
CA SER A 68 15.67 13.56 4.86
C SER A 68 14.64 13.06 3.84
N LEU A 69 13.52 12.51 4.33
CA LEU A 69 12.40 12.03 3.53
C LEU A 69 11.24 13.03 3.52
N ASP A 70 11.38 14.21 4.10
CA ASP A 70 10.32 15.22 4.05
C ASP A 70 9.95 15.51 2.58
N TYR A 71 8.66 15.46 2.27
CA TYR A 71 8.14 15.70 0.92
C TYR A 71 8.48 17.09 0.36
N ARG A 72 8.83 18.04 1.23
CA ARG A 72 9.27 19.41 0.91
C ARG A 72 10.78 19.50 0.71
N SER A 73 11.50 18.39 0.79
CA SER A 73 12.95 18.34 0.58
C SER A 73 13.34 18.93 -0.78
N SER A 74 14.50 19.57 -0.82
CA SER A 74 15.08 20.15 -2.03
C SER A 74 16.23 19.29 -2.55
N GLY A 75 16.59 19.47 -3.82
CA GLY A 75 17.70 18.74 -4.46
C GLY A 75 17.22 17.54 -5.29
N SER A 76 18.06 16.49 -5.38
CA SER A 76 17.79 15.34 -6.26
C SER A 76 16.55 14.52 -5.86
N SER A 77 16.14 14.59 -4.59
CA SER A 77 14.95 13.90 -4.09
C SER A 77 13.66 14.71 -4.28
N ALA A 78 13.75 15.97 -4.72
CA ALA A 78 12.59 16.84 -4.85
C ALA A 78 11.67 16.40 -5.99
N ASP A 79 10.39 16.21 -5.69
CA ASP A 79 9.36 15.87 -6.69
C ASP A 79 8.49 17.05 -7.12
N SER A 80 8.54 18.15 -6.37
CA SER A 80 7.71 19.35 -6.61
C SER A 80 6.20 19.05 -6.70
N GLY A 81 5.71 17.98 -6.07
CA GLY A 81 4.30 17.61 -6.14
C GLY A 81 3.85 17.01 -7.47
N SER A 82 4.77 16.40 -8.23
CA SER A 82 4.46 15.72 -9.47
C SER A 82 4.49 14.21 -9.29
N ALA A 83 3.30 13.60 -9.25
CA ALA A 83 3.14 12.14 -9.20
C ALA A 83 3.76 11.39 -10.40
N THR A 84 4.06 12.09 -11.49
CA THR A 84 4.65 11.54 -12.72
C THR A 84 6.11 11.92 -12.91
N ASN A 85 6.73 12.60 -11.94
CA ASN A 85 8.16 12.88 -11.97
C ASN A 85 8.92 11.64 -11.49
N PHE A 86 9.52 10.92 -12.44
CA PHE A 86 10.26 9.68 -12.17
C PHE A 86 11.74 9.90 -11.85
N THR A 87 12.22 11.15 -11.87
CA THR A 87 13.61 11.47 -11.55
C THR A 87 13.79 11.98 -10.12
N GLY A 88 12.71 12.39 -9.44
CA GLY A 88 12.72 12.76 -8.02
C GLY A 88 12.50 11.57 -7.08
N GLY A 89 12.51 11.83 -5.77
CA GLY A 89 12.42 10.80 -4.72
C GLY A 89 11.11 10.04 -4.74
N TRP A 90 11.09 8.75 -4.44
CA TRP A 90 9.86 7.95 -4.52
C TRP A 90 9.12 7.83 -3.19
N TYR A 91 9.83 8.10 -2.11
CA TYR A 91 9.43 7.78 -0.76
C TYR A 91 9.53 9.04 0.08
N HIS A 92 8.38 9.57 0.46
CA HIS A 92 8.25 10.82 1.19
C HIS A 92 7.44 10.63 2.46
N MET A 93 7.81 11.40 3.48
CA MET A 93 7.16 11.53 4.77
C MET A 93 6.42 12.86 4.84
N PHE A 94 5.22 12.84 5.44
CA PHE A 94 4.33 14.01 5.51
C PHE A 94 3.94 14.28 6.97
N PRO A 95 4.58 15.24 7.64
CA PRO A 95 4.27 15.56 9.02
C PRO A 95 3.00 16.43 9.10
N ALA A 96 2.02 16.03 9.93
CA ALA A 96 0.73 16.72 10.06
C ALA A 96 0.86 18.15 10.65
N VAL A 97 1.95 18.44 11.36
CA VAL A 97 2.21 19.74 12.01
C VAL A 97 2.08 20.95 11.06
N ASN A 98 2.38 20.76 9.77
CA ASN A 98 2.33 21.81 8.76
C ASN A 98 1.90 21.31 7.37
N THR A 99 1.28 20.13 7.34
CA THR A 99 0.81 19.49 6.11
C THR A 99 -0.60 19.01 6.31
N THR A 100 -1.48 19.34 5.36
CA THR A 100 -2.87 18.87 5.35
C THR A 100 -3.10 17.97 4.15
N TYR A 101 -3.94 16.96 4.29
CA TYR A 101 -4.43 16.16 3.17
C TYR A 101 -5.56 16.92 2.46
N CYS A 102 -5.60 16.91 1.13
CA CYS A 102 -6.68 17.61 0.42
C CYS A 102 -8.02 16.88 0.53
N GLU A 103 -9.11 17.64 0.37
CA GLU A 103 -10.43 17.06 0.16
C GLU A 103 -10.46 16.19 -1.10
N ALA A 104 -11.25 15.11 -1.07
CA ALA A 104 -11.35 14.17 -2.19
C ALA A 104 -11.82 14.82 -3.50
N SER A 105 -12.53 15.96 -3.41
CA SER A 105 -13.02 16.74 -4.54
C SER A 105 -11.98 17.71 -5.13
N ASP A 106 -10.82 17.91 -4.49
CA ASP A 106 -9.76 18.75 -5.03
C ASP A 106 -9.25 18.17 -6.35
N ALA A 107 -9.05 19.04 -7.35
CA ALA A 107 -8.63 18.62 -8.69
C ALA A 107 -7.30 17.84 -8.69
N ALA A 108 -6.39 18.16 -7.77
CA ALA A 108 -5.15 17.42 -7.58
C ALA A 108 -5.40 16.00 -7.06
N CYS A 109 -6.32 15.82 -6.11
CA CYS A 109 -6.73 14.51 -5.59
C CYS A 109 -7.43 13.67 -6.66
N VAL A 110 -8.37 14.25 -7.41
CA VAL A 110 -9.04 13.56 -8.53
C VAL A 110 -8.01 13.02 -9.52
N LYS A 111 -7.01 13.83 -9.87
CA LYS A 111 -5.91 13.45 -10.76
C LYS A 111 -5.01 12.37 -10.14
N CYS A 112 -4.57 12.56 -8.89
CA CYS A 112 -3.68 11.63 -8.20
C CYS A 112 -4.31 10.25 -8.05
N ASN A 113 -5.57 10.19 -7.66
CA ASN A 113 -6.32 8.95 -7.48
C ASN A 113 -6.49 8.22 -8.81
N ALA A 114 -6.75 8.95 -9.90
CA ALA A 114 -6.79 8.36 -11.24
C ALA A 114 -5.44 7.76 -11.66
N LEU A 115 -4.32 8.42 -11.35
CA LEU A 115 -2.97 7.90 -11.60
C LEU A 115 -2.69 6.65 -10.75
N ALA A 116 -2.99 6.70 -9.45
CA ALA A 116 -2.80 5.58 -8.54
C ALA A 116 -3.56 4.34 -9.02
N ARG A 117 -4.83 4.48 -9.39
CA ARG A 117 -5.65 3.39 -9.95
C ARG A 117 -5.08 2.85 -11.25
N ASN A 118 -4.70 3.72 -12.18
CA ASN A 118 -4.12 3.30 -13.46
C ASN A 118 -2.83 2.48 -13.22
N TYR A 119 -1.87 3.04 -12.48
CA TYR A 119 -0.63 2.33 -12.17
C TYR A 119 -0.86 1.02 -11.42
N SER A 120 -1.82 0.98 -10.50
CA SER A 120 -2.19 -0.24 -9.81
C SER A 120 -2.72 -1.31 -10.78
N THR A 121 -3.57 -0.95 -11.74
CA THR A 121 -4.09 -1.89 -12.75
C THR A 121 -3.02 -2.41 -13.70
N GLU A 122 -1.98 -1.63 -13.95
CA GLU A 122 -0.83 -2.02 -14.77
C GLU A 122 0.20 -2.85 -13.99
N GLY A 123 0.01 -3.07 -12.68
CA GLY A 123 1.01 -3.71 -11.82
C GLY A 123 2.26 -2.85 -11.62
N ASN A 124 2.13 -1.54 -11.80
CA ASN A 124 3.21 -0.59 -11.68
C ASN A 124 3.42 -0.20 -10.20
N TYR A 125 4.63 -0.40 -9.69
CA TYR A 125 5.01 -0.13 -8.30
C TYR A 125 4.89 1.34 -7.90
N ILE A 126 4.71 2.25 -8.86
CA ILE A 126 4.53 3.68 -8.61
C ILE A 126 3.24 3.96 -7.84
N ALA A 127 2.17 3.18 -8.07
CA ALA A 127 0.96 3.26 -7.24
C ALA A 127 1.29 3.06 -5.76
N MET A 128 2.26 2.20 -5.49
CA MET A 128 2.80 1.80 -4.21
C MET A 128 3.90 2.75 -3.67
N THR A 129 4.04 3.94 -4.23
CA THR A 129 4.97 4.95 -3.72
C THR A 129 4.21 6.08 -3.04
N THR A 130 4.91 6.87 -2.26
CA THR A 130 4.38 8.09 -1.66
C THR A 130 4.60 9.32 -2.55
N LYS A 131 4.69 9.09 -3.87
CA LYS A 131 4.51 10.13 -4.88
C LYS A 131 3.17 10.83 -4.64
N PHE A 132 3.14 12.14 -4.89
CA PHE A 132 2.02 12.97 -4.46
C PHE A 132 1.71 14.08 -5.46
N CYS A 133 0.51 14.62 -5.32
CA CYS A 133 0.01 15.80 -6.00
C CYS A 133 -0.21 16.91 -4.98
N VAL A 134 -0.02 18.16 -5.39
CA VAL A 134 -0.26 19.33 -4.54
C VAL A 134 -1.52 20.04 -5.00
N GLY A 135 -2.47 20.22 -4.08
CA GLY A 135 -3.73 20.91 -4.30
C GLY A 135 -3.61 22.44 -4.26
N ALA A 136 -4.71 23.13 -4.50
CA ALA A 136 -4.71 24.59 -4.67
C ALA A 136 -4.29 25.36 -3.40
N THR A 137 -4.52 24.78 -2.21
CA THR A 137 -4.16 25.36 -0.91
C THR A 137 -2.80 24.91 -0.40
N GLY A 138 -2.05 24.11 -1.18
CA GLY A 138 -0.80 23.49 -0.73
C GLY A 138 -1.01 22.18 0.04
N CYS A 139 -2.25 21.70 0.17
CA CYS A 139 -2.54 20.35 0.67
C CYS A 139 -1.98 19.27 -0.26
N VAL A 140 -1.87 18.03 0.23
CA VAL A 140 -1.31 16.90 -0.52
C VAL A 140 -2.33 15.79 -0.77
N CYS A 141 -2.15 15.08 -1.88
CA CYS A 141 -2.84 13.83 -2.21
C CYS A 141 -1.80 12.80 -2.63
N ILE A 142 -1.85 11.59 -2.08
CA ILE A 142 -0.73 10.65 -2.15
C ILE A 142 -1.16 9.37 -2.85
N LEU A 143 -0.33 8.84 -3.74
CA LEU A 143 -0.67 7.68 -4.58
C LEU A 143 -0.99 6.44 -3.74
N SER A 144 -0.14 6.14 -2.76
CA SER A 144 -0.33 4.99 -1.86
C SER A 144 -1.57 5.08 -0.97
N CYS A 145 -2.21 6.26 -0.90
CA CYS A 145 -3.41 6.50 -0.10
C CYS A 145 -4.71 6.30 -0.89
N GLU A 146 -4.63 5.99 -2.19
CA GLU A 146 -5.80 5.52 -2.93
C GLU A 146 -6.29 4.20 -2.33
N GLU A 147 -7.59 4.10 -2.04
CA GLU A 147 -8.17 3.02 -1.23
C GLU A 147 -7.77 1.61 -1.70
N SER A 148 -7.80 1.35 -3.01
CA SER A 148 -7.45 0.04 -3.57
C SER A 148 -5.97 -0.30 -3.42
N VAL A 149 -5.11 0.71 -3.31
CA VAL A 149 -3.66 0.54 -3.11
C VAL A 149 -3.35 0.45 -1.62
N TRP A 150 -3.99 1.30 -0.83
CA TRP A 150 -3.81 1.40 0.62
C TRP A 150 -4.20 0.10 1.33
N LYS A 151 -5.32 -0.53 0.94
CA LYS A 151 -5.75 -1.83 1.47
C LYS A 151 -4.74 -2.96 1.27
N LEU A 152 -3.84 -2.85 0.28
CA LEU A 152 -2.77 -3.83 0.07
C LEU A 152 -1.61 -3.67 1.06
N ARG A 153 -1.60 -2.60 1.86
CA ARG A 153 -0.47 -2.19 2.72
C ARG A 153 -0.81 -2.15 4.18
N THR A 154 -2.06 -1.86 4.49
CA THR A 154 -2.55 -1.87 5.86
C THR A 154 -3.02 -3.25 6.23
N VAL A 155 -2.41 -3.82 7.26
CA VAL A 155 -2.99 -4.96 7.95
C VAL A 155 -4.02 -4.40 8.92
N THR A 156 -5.26 -4.80 8.74
CA THR A 156 -6.32 -4.56 9.72
C THR A 156 -6.52 -5.84 10.51
N ASP A 157 -6.58 -5.73 11.83
CA ASP A 157 -6.90 -6.86 12.71
C ASP A 157 -8.40 -7.23 12.64
N CYS A 158 -9.18 -6.50 11.83
CA CYS A 158 -10.63 -6.61 11.75
C CYS A 158 -11.17 -7.43 10.58
N GLU A 159 -10.37 -7.75 9.56
CA GLU A 159 -10.88 -8.45 8.37
C GLU A 159 -10.80 -9.98 8.46
N ASP A 160 -10.30 -10.54 9.58
CA ASP A 160 -10.14 -11.99 9.78
C ASP A 160 -10.84 -12.54 11.04
N LEU A 161 -11.79 -11.83 11.64
CA LEU A 161 -12.58 -12.44 12.72
C LEU A 161 -13.67 -13.33 12.12
N PRO A 162 -13.59 -14.67 12.27
CA PRO A 162 -14.75 -15.50 11.99
C PRO A 162 -15.87 -15.00 12.89
N VAL A 163 -17.00 -14.65 12.27
CA VAL A 163 -18.24 -14.39 12.99
C VAL A 163 -18.60 -15.71 13.69
N ASP A 164 -18.16 -15.86 14.94
CA ASP A 164 -18.53 -16.97 15.80
C ASP A 164 -20.01 -16.80 16.13
N SER A 165 -20.83 -17.24 15.19
CA SER A 165 -22.22 -17.51 15.45
C SER A 165 -22.25 -18.69 16.39
N THR A 166 -22.65 -18.40 17.63
CA THR A 166 -23.17 -19.31 18.65
C THR A 166 -22.19 -19.71 19.76
N ALA A 167 -22.01 -18.81 20.73
CA ALA A 167 -21.86 -19.25 22.11
C ALA A 167 -23.17 -19.89 22.58
N SER A 168 -23.17 -21.21 22.71
CA SER A 168 -24.01 -21.91 23.70
C SER A 168 -23.25 -23.09 24.26
N SER A 169 -22.86 -22.90 25.52
CA SER A 169 -22.16 -23.83 26.39
C SER A 169 -22.97 -25.12 26.58
N ALA A 170 -22.34 -26.28 26.42
CA ALA A 170 -22.32 -27.36 27.42
C ALA A 170 -21.57 -28.60 26.90
N ALA A 171 -20.47 -28.90 27.59
CA ALA A 171 -19.92 -30.21 27.93
C ALA A 171 -20.17 -31.41 26.97
N SER A 172 -19.08 -32.02 26.48
CA SER A 172 -18.55 -33.21 27.15
C SER A 172 -17.37 -33.80 26.37
N THR A 173 -16.34 -34.11 27.13
CA THR A 173 -15.15 -34.89 26.81
C THR A 173 -15.48 -36.16 26.05
N THR A 174 -14.88 -36.41 24.88
CA THR A 174 -14.41 -37.74 24.47
C THR A 174 -13.35 -37.57 23.37
N SER A 175 -12.10 -37.78 23.76
CA SER A 175 -10.97 -38.01 22.86
C SER A 175 -11.09 -39.35 22.15
N VAL A 176 -10.91 -39.37 20.82
CA VAL A 176 -10.62 -40.60 20.06
C VAL A 176 -9.48 -40.31 19.07
N PRO A 177 -8.44 -41.18 19.01
CA PRO A 177 -7.19 -40.87 18.30
C PRO A 177 -7.25 -41.15 16.79
N LEU A 178 -6.34 -40.48 16.07
CA LEU A 178 -5.96 -40.69 14.66
C LEU A 178 -5.66 -42.16 14.37
N THR A 179 -6.15 -42.73 13.26
CA THR A 179 -5.40 -43.73 12.45
C THR A 179 -5.95 -43.85 11.00
N ALA A 180 -5.00 -43.83 10.06
CA ALA A 180 -4.97 -44.40 8.70
C ALA A 180 -5.72 -43.74 7.51
N SER A 181 -4.91 -43.14 6.63
CA SER A 181 -5.03 -43.10 5.15
C SER A 181 -5.18 -44.53 4.54
N PRO A 182 -5.61 -44.75 3.28
CA PRO A 182 -5.07 -44.06 2.10
C PRO A 182 -5.99 -43.82 0.87
N THR A 183 -5.40 -43.10 -0.09
CA THR A 183 -5.63 -43.06 -1.55
C THR A 183 -6.85 -42.32 -2.11
N GLY A 184 -6.54 -41.24 -2.84
CA GLY A 184 -7.47 -40.56 -3.75
C GLY A 184 -6.94 -39.19 -4.20
N ILE A 185 -5.75 -39.14 -4.81
CA ILE A 185 -5.26 -37.92 -5.48
C ILE A 185 -5.98 -37.84 -6.84
N THR A 186 -6.87 -36.87 -6.99
CA THR A 186 -7.25 -36.31 -8.29
C THR A 186 -6.92 -34.84 -8.28
N THR A 187 -5.82 -34.52 -8.94
CA THR A 187 -5.34 -33.17 -9.24
C THR A 187 -6.07 -32.68 -10.49
N ASP A 188 -7.05 -31.79 -10.36
CA ASP A 188 -7.58 -31.06 -11.50
C ASP A 188 -7.00 -29.65 -11.52
N SER A 189 -5.86 -29.55 -12.20
CA SER A 189 -5.30 -28.31 -12.71
C SER A 189 -6.06 -27.94 -14.00
N SER A 190 -6.95 -26.96 -13.92
CA SER A 190 -7.53 -26.30 -15.10
C SER A 190 -6.83 -24.96 -15.35
N SER A 191 -5.63 -25.05 -15.93
CA SER A 191 -4.92 -23.91 -16.50
C SER A 191 -5.64 -23.44 -17.77
N THR A 192 -6.26 -22.26 -17.72
CA THR A 192 -6.75 -21.58 -18.92
C THR A 192 -5.55 -20.99 -19.66
N GLY A 193 -5.34 -21.47 -20.89
CA GLY A 193 -4.20 -21.12 -21.73
C GLY A 193 -4.16 -19.65 -22.11
N SER A 194 -3.00 -19.02 -21.89
CA SER A 194 -2.60 -17.79 -22.58
C SER A 194 -1.28 -18.08 -23.30
N SER A 195 -1.38 -18.26 -24.60
CA SER A 195 -0.28 -18.51 -25.53
C SER A 195 0.65 -17.29 -25.59
N LYS A 196 1.72 -17.32 -24.80
CA LYS A 196 2.77 -16.30 -24.81
C LYS A 196 4.02 -16.81 -25.53
N ASN A 197 4.17 -16.31 -26.76
CA ASN A 197 5.39 -16.12 -27.56
C ASN A 197 6.71 -16.60 -26.91
N LEU A 198 7.11 -17.83 -27.25
CA LEU A 198 8.37 -18.48 -26.85
C LEU A 198 9.58 -18.01 -27.69
N PHE A 199 9.61 -16.74 -28.12
CA PHE A 199 10.70 -16.20 -28.97
C PHE A 199 11.92 -15.73 -28.16
N TRP A 200 11.75 -15.40 -26.87
CA TRP A 200 12.82 -14.89 -26.02
C TRP A 200 13.84 -15.94 -25.58
N LEU A 201 13.47 -17.23 -25.55
CA LEU A 201 14.37 -18.31 -25.12
C LEU A 201 15.44 -18.67 -26.16
N PHE A 202 15.26 -18.30 -27.43
CA PHE A 202 16.23 -18.56 -28.50
C PHE A 202 17.02 -17.32 -28.95
N ALA A 203 16.57 -16.11 -28.60
CA ALA A 203 17.26 -14.87 -28.93
C ALA A 203 18.51 -14.65 -28.05
N ILE A 204 18.43 -14.98 -26.76
CA ILE A 204 19.51 -14.75 -25.78
C ILE A 204 20.77 -15.59 -26.08
N PRO A 205 20.70 -16.90 -26.41
CA PRO A 205 21.89 -17.69 -26.73
C PRO A 205 22.62 -17.21 -27.98
N LEU A 206 21.89 -16.75 -29.00
CA LEU A 206 22.48 -16.28 -30.27
C LEU A 206 23.21 -14.95 -30.11
N VAL A 207 22.65 -14.02 -29.34
CA VAL A 207 23.27 -12.73 -29.07
C VAL A 207 24.56 -12.90 -28.26
N MET A 208 24.59 -13.80 -27.27
CA MET A 208 25.80 -14.10 -26.49
C MET A 208 26.92 -14.70 -27.34
N LEU A 209 26.61 -15.56 -28.32
CA LEU A 209 27.62 -16.11 -29.23
C LEU A 209 28.20 -15.06 -30.19
N VAL A 210 27.38 -14.10 -30.65
CA VAL A 210 27.85 -13.00 -31.49
C VAL A 210 28.77 -12.06 -30.70
N PHE A 211 28.40 -11.72 -29.45
CA PHE A 211 29.27 -10.90 -28.58
C PHE A 211 30.56 -11.63 -28.21
N TYR A 212 30.50 -12.94 -27.93
CA TYR A 212 31.69 -13.74 -27.67
C TYR A 212 32.62 -13.83 -28.89
N GLY A 213 32.05 -13.99 -30.09
CA GLY A 213 32.82 -13.97 -31.34
C GLY A 213 33.50 -12.62 -31.61
N HIS A 214 32.81 -11.51 -31.34
CA HIS A 214 33.40 -10.17 -31.42
C HIS A 214 34.50 -9.93 -30.37
N TYR A 215 34.29 -10.41 -29.14
CA TYR A 215 35.27 -10.31 -28.07
C TYR A 215 36.59 -11.05 -28.40
N VAL A 216 36.49 -12.30 -28.90
CA VAL A 216 37.66 -13.09 -29.32
C VAL A 216 38.37 -12.43 -30.50
N ARG A 217 37.63 -11.84 -31.45
CA ARG A 217 38.20 -11.15 -32.62
C ARG A 217 38.93 -9.85 -32.26
N LEU A 218 38.50 -9.16 -31.20
CA LEU A 218 39.18 -7.98 -30.65
C LEU A 218 40.48 -8.38 -29.92
N GLN A 219 40.47 -9.46 -29.14
CA GLN A 219 41.66 -9.97 -28.45
C GLN A 219 42.70 -10.56 -29.42
N GLY A 220 42.28 -11.13 -30.55
CA GLY A 220 43.18 -11.63 -31.58
C GLY A 220 43.86 -10.56 -32.43
N LYS A 221 43.47 -9.28 -32.29
CA LYS A 221 44.03 -8.15 -33.06
C LYS A 221 44.98 -7.28 -32.24
N ALA A 222 45.18 -7.63 -30.97
CA ALA A 222 46.08 -6.97 -30.02
C ALA A 222 47.39 -7.75 -29.81
N ARG A 223 47.77 -8.63 -30.75
CA ARG A 223 49.04 -9.36 -30.75
C ARG A 223 49.74 -9.25 -32.09
#